data_AF-A0A534MFP3-F1
#
_entry.id   AF-A0A534MFP3-F1
#
_cell.length_a   1.000
_cell.length_b   1.000
_cell.length_c   1.000
_cell.angle_alpha   90.00
_cell.angle_beta   90.00
_cell.angle_gamma   90.00
#
_symmetry.space_group_name_H-M   'P 1'
#
loop_
_entity.id
_entity.type
_entity.pdbx_description
1 polymer ?
#
loop_
_entity_poly.entity_id
_entity_poly.type
_entity_poly.pdbx_seq_one_letter_code
_entity_poly.pdbx_strand_id
1 'polypeptide(L)'
;MLAEWEWGEKQVVQMALDKGVLEPTWDFVPVGNRLRFDLTFLIERATKWKLIEWDLARLKYYWFTKPYVDLGPILVMLNRGSLSGSSLHNFSDKESGARVPRMYLAGRYSDIIDYVTRERNAAVDLLREGRNVLGAMGDQRRRTPSLPEQAPGP
;
A
#
# COMPACT_ATOMS: atom_id res chain seq x y z
N MET A 1 -3.16 11.87 -13.31
CA MET A 1 -2.14 11.76 -12.24
C MET A 1 -2.22 13.02 -11.40
N LEU A 2 -1.95 12.96 -10.09
CA LEU A 2 -1.89 14.16 -9.25
C LEU A 2 -0.42 14.47 -8.98
N ALA A 3 0.03 15.66 -9.36
CA ALA A 3 1.42 16.06 -9.23
C ALA A 3 1.56 17.42 -8.55
N GLU A 4 2.48 17.53 -7.59
CA GLU A 4 2.60 18.77 -6.81
C GLU A 4 3.11 19.95 -7.64
N TRP A 5 3.88 19.71 -8.70
CA TRP A 5 4.42 20.77 -9.57
C TRP A 5 3.33 21.44 -10.42
N GLU A 6 2.14 20.83 -10.51
CA GLU A 6 0.98 21.39 -11.20
C GLU A 6 -0.03 22.03 -10.23
N TRP A 7 -0.29 21.38 -9.08
CA TRP A 7 -1.40 21.74 -8.19
C TRP A 7 -0.96 22.34 -6.85
N GLY A 8 0.32 22.26 -6.53
CA GLY A 8 0.86 22.53 -5.20
C GLY A 8 0.64 21.37 -4.23
N GLU A 9 1.60 21.18 -3.33
CA GLU A 9 1.58 20.06 -2.38
C GLU A 9 0.29 20.01 -1.53
N LYS A 10 -0.13 21.15 -0.96
CA LYS A 10 -1.33 21.24 -0.11
C LYS A 10 -2.56 20.68 -0.83
N GLN A 11 -2.74 21.03 -2.10
CA GLN A 11 -3.89 20.61 -2.89
C GLN A 11 -3.83 19.11 -3.19
N VAL A 12 -2.66 18.58 -3.55
CA VAL A 12 -2.48 17.14 -3.78
C VAL A 12 -2.78 16.33 -2.51
N VAL A 13 -2.31 16.80 -1.36
CA VAL A 13 -2.59 16.17 -0.06
C VAL A 13 -4.09 16.23 0.25
N GLN A 14 -4.73 17.40 0.10
CA GLN A 14 -6.18 17.53 0.31
C GLN A 14 -6.97 16.55 -0.56
N MET A 15 -6.65 16.44 -1.85
CA MET A 15 -7.32 15.48 -2.74
C MET A 15 -7.14 14.02 -2.31
N ALA A 16 -6.03 13.66 -1.66
CA ALA A 16 -5.86 12.34 -1.09
C ALA A 16 -6.78 12.14 0.14
N LEU A 17 -6.88 13.15 0.99
CA LEU A 17 -7.78 13.15 2.16
C LEU A 17 -9.25 13.05 1.76
N ASP A 18 -9.67 13.80 0.74
CA ASP A 18 -11.05 13.81 0.23
C ASP A 18 -11.50 12.43 -0.29
N LYS A 19 -10.54 11.55 -0.63
CA LYS A 19 -10.82 10.15 -1.01
C LYS A 19 -10.95 9.21 0.17
N GLY A 20 -10.82 9.70 1.40
CA GLY A 20 -10.90 8.90 2.62
C GLY A 20 -9.64 8.07 2.91
N VAL A 21 -8.49 8.44 2.36
CA VAL A 21 -7.25 7.65 2.54
C VAL A 21 -6.86 7.54 4.02
N LEU A 22 -7.11 8.57 4.82
CA LEU A 22 -6.86 8.59 6.26
C LEU A 22 -8.10 8.28 7.11
N GLU A 23 -9.25 8.00 6.48
CA GLU A 23 -10.44 7.57 7.20
C GLU A 23 -10.31 6.10 7.58
N PRO A 24 -10.51 5.72 8.86
CA PRO A 24 -10.37 4.34 9.34
C PRO A 24 -11.54 3.43 8.94
N THR A 25 -12.06 3.61 7.73
CA THR A 25 -13.18 2.86 7.15
C THR A 25 -12.71 1.95 6.01
N TRP A 26 -13.63 1.15 5.49
CA TRP A 26 -13.41 0.27 4.34
C TRP A 26 -13.70 0.94 2.99
N ASP A 27 -14.15 2.19 2.98
CA ASP A 27 -14.54 2.91 1.76
C ASP A 27 -13.35 3.14 0.83
N PHE A 28 -12.16 3.30 1.43
CA PHE A 28 -10.89 3.34 0.73
C PHE A 28 -9.89 2.40 1.40
N VAL A 29 -9.45 1.36 0.68
CA VAL A 29 -8.43 0.42 1.15
C VAL A 29 -7.12 0.67 0.39
N PRO A 30 -6.08 1.25 1.00
CA PRO A 30 -4.78 1.41 0.37
C PRO A 30 -4.18 0.06 0.02
N VAL A 31 -3.63 -0.05 -1.19
CA VAL A 31 -2.94 -1.23 -1.69
C VAL A 31 -1.60 -0.80 -2.27
N GLY A 32 -0.51 -1.43 -1.84
CA GLY A 32 0.83 -1.01 -2.24
C GLY A 32 1.92 -1.69 -1.45
N ASN A 33 3.15 -1.20 -1.57
CA ASN A 33 4.33 -1.81 -0.97
C ASN A 33 4.88 -0.91 0.14
N ARG A 34 4.98 -1.42 1.37
CA ARG A 34 5.45 -0.67 2.56
C ARG A 34 4.55 0.52 2.88
N LEU A 35 3.24 0.32 2.82
CA LEU A 35 2.21 1.36 2.98
C LEU A 35 2.30 2.11 4.32
N ARG A 36 2.89 1.51 5.36
CA ARG A 36 3.16 2.21 6.61
C ARG A 36 4.01 3.46 6.39
N PHE A 37 5.01 3.39 5.52
CA PHE A 37 5.81 4.55 5.15
C PHE A 37 4.95 5.61 4.45
N ASP A 38 4.25 5.24 3.37
CA ASP A 38 3.47 6.18 2.55
C ASP A 38 2.36 6.87 3.34
N LEU A 39 1.62 6.10 4.14
CA LEU A 39 0.53 6.62 4.97
C LEU A 39 1.07 7.48 6.13
N THR A 40 2.17 7.09 6.77
CA THR A 40 2.82 7.94 7.79
C THR A 40 3.29 9.24 7.16
N PHE A 41 3.95 9.17 6.01
CA PHE A 41 4.40 10.35 5.28
C PHE A 41 3.22 11.27 4.93
N LEU A 42 2.10 10.73 4.45
CA LEU A 42 0.91 11.50 4.15
C LEU A 42 0.32 12.19 5.39
N ILE A 43 0.25 11.49 6.54
CA ILE A 43 -0.18 12.07 7.83
C ILE A 43 0.70 13.26 8.21
N GLU A 44 2.02 13.12 8.10
CA GLU A 44 2.98 14.19 8.39
C GLU A 44 2.77 15.40 7.46
N ARG A 45 2.59 15.16 6.15
CA ARG A 45 2.33 16.25 5.18
C ARG A 45 1.00 16.94 5.43
N ALA A 46 -0.06 16.20 5.71
CA ALA A 46 -1.38 16.75 6.02
C ALA A 46 -1.37 17.56 7.32
N THR A 47 -0.65 17.09 8.34
CA THR A 47 -0.45 17.81 9.60
C THR A 47 0.33 19.10 9.39
N LYS A 48 1.43 19.06 8.63
CA LYS A 48 2.21 20.26 8.26
C LYS A 48 1.34 21.33 7.59
N TRP A 49 0.42 20.92 6.71
CA TRP A 49 -0.50 21.82 6.01
C TRP A 49 -1.75 22.20 6.83
N LYS A 50 -1.87 21.75 8.08
CA LYS A 50 -3.01 21.96 8.98
C LYS A 50 -4.34 21.48 8.37
N LEU A 51 -4.29 20.41 7.57
CA LEU A 51 -5.48 19.79 6.98
C LEU A 51 -6.15 18.79 7.92
N ILE A 52 -5.39 18.27 8.87
CA ILE A 52 -5.84 17.33 9.90
C ILE A 52 -5.20 17.69 11.24
N GLU A 53 -5.83 17.25 12.32
CA GLU A 53 -5.27 17.29 13.68
C GLU A 53 -5.19 15.89 14.26
N TRP A 54 -3.99 15.47 14.64
CA TRP A 54 -3.72 14.11 15.12
C TRP A 54 -3.07 14.17 16.49
N ASP A 55 -3.62 13.40 17.42
CA ASP A 55 -2.99 13.09 18.69
C ASP A 55 -2.60 11.60 18.70
N LEU A 56 -1.92 11.18 19.77
CA LEU A 56 -1.47 9.80 19.91
C LEU A 56 -2.63 8.80 19.90
N ALA A 57 -3.82 9.20 20.41
CA ALA A 57 -4.99 8.34 20.46
C ALA A 57 -5.59 8.09 19.07
N ARG A 58 -5.76 9.15 18.26
CA ARG A 58 -6.22 9.07 16.86
C ARG A 58 -5.24 8.29 15.99
N LEU A 59 -3.95 8.55 16.13
CA LEU A 59 -2.89 7.81 15.43
C LEU A 59 -2.95 6.32 15.74
N LYS A 60 -3.06 5.96 17.03
CA LYS A 60 -3.20 4.57 17.47
C LYS A 60 -4.46 3.93 16.92
N TYR A 61 -5.60 4.62 17.01
CA TYR A 61 -6.87 4.12 16.50
C TYR A 61 -6.77 3.83 15.00
N TYR A 62 -6.31 4.81 14.21
CA TYR A 62 -6.14 4.68 12.76
C TYR A 62 -5.30 3.45 12.38
N TRP A 63 -4.12 3.27 12.98
CA TRP A 63 -3.26 2.13 12.63
C TRP A 63 -3.81 0.78 13.05
N PHE A 64 -4.71 0.76 14.04
CA PHE A 64 -5.37 -0.45 14.49
C PHE A 64 -6.58 -0.82 13.62
N THR A 65 -7.29 0.18 13.08
CA THR A 65 -8.58 -0.01 12.41
C THR A 65 -8.54 0.13 10.90
N LYS A 66 -7.64 0.94 10.34
CA LYS A 66 -7.55 1.17 8.90
C LYS A 66 -7.21 -0.13 8.17
N PRO A 67 -8.08 -0.65 7.28
CA PRO A 67 -7.71 -1.74 6.40
C PRO A 67 -6.70 -1.26 5.35
N TYR A 68 -5.65 -2.05 5.11
CA TYR A 68 -4.73 -1.88 3.99
C TYR A 68 -4.15 -3.22 3.56
N VAL A 69 -3.77 -3.33 2.28
CA VAL A 69 -3.12 -4.52 1.72
C VAL A 69 -1.67 -4.17 1.36
N ASP A 70 -0.75 -4.60 2.23
CA ASP A 70 0.68 -4.38 2.03
C ASP A 70 1.31 -5.57 1.28
N LEU A 71 2.03 -5.28 0.20
CA LEU A 71 2.78 -6.25 -0.60
C LEU A 71 4.09 -6.69 0.06
N GLY A 72 4.58 -5.99 1.08
CA GLY A 72 5.84 -6.29 1.76
C GLY A 72 5.97 -7.75 2.23
N PRO A 73 4.99 -8.30 2.97
CA PRO A 73 5.00 -9.71 3.35
C PRO A 73 5.00 -10.66 2.14
N ILE A 74 4.27 -10.33 1.06
CA ILE A 74 4.25 -11.14 -0.16
C ILE A 74 5.64 -11.17 -0.80
N LEU A 75 6.29 -10.01 -0.92
CA LEU A 75 7.65 -9.90 -1.46
C LEU A 75 8.68 -10.66 -0.63
N VAL A 76 8.53 -10.68 0.71
CA VAL A 76 9.37 -11.49 1.59
C VAL A 76 9.18 -12.98 1.31
N MET A 77 7.94 -13.43 1.12
CA MET A 77 7.67 -14.84 0.78
C MET A 77 8.22 -15.22 -0.60
N LEU A 78 8.10 -14.35 -1.59
CA LEU A 78 8.73 -14.53 -2.91
C LEU A 78 10.24 -14.60 -2.80
N ASN A 79 10.83 -13.84 -1.88
CA ASN A 79 12.24 -13.88 -1.53
C ASN A 79 12.60 -15.00 -0.54
N ARG A 80 11.83 -16.10 -0.53
CA ARG A 80 12.07 -17.29 0.32
C ARG A 80 12.18 -16.98 1.82
N GLY A 81 11.42 -15.98 2.28
CA GLY A 81 11.41 -15.54 3.67
C GLY A 81 12.53 -14.54 4.04
N SER A 82 13.42 -14.19 3.11
CA SER A 82 14.48 -13.21 3.39
C SER A 82 13.95 -11.79 3.33
N LEU A 83 14.23 -11.00 4.37
CA LEU A 83 13.99 -9.57 4.40
C LEU A 83 14.97 -8.80 3.49
N SER A 84 16.22 -9.23 3.45
CA SER A 84 17.22 -8.62 2.56
C SER A 84 16.96 -9.06 1.12
N GLY A 85 16.78 -8.10 0.22
CA GLY A 85 16.45 -8.35 -1.19
C GLY A 85 14.95 -8.47 -1.49
N SER A 86 14.04 -8.30 -0.51
CA SER A 86 12.58 -8.37 -0.75
C SER A 86 11.98 -7.11 -1.35
N SER A 87 12.77 -6.28 -2.03
CA SER A 87 12.27 -5.04 -2.62
C SER A 87 11.63 -5.32 -3.97
N LEU A 88 10.55 -4.60 -4.32
CA LEU A 88 9.79 -4.78 -5.56
C LEU A 88 10.66 -4.75 -6.83
N HIS A 89 11.74 -3.96 -6.86
CA HIS A 89 12.67 -3.88 -8.00
C HIS A 89 13.43 -5.18 -8.30
N ASN A 90 13.50 -6.11 -7.34
CA ASN A 90 14.10 -7.43 -7.57
C ASN A 90 13.12 -8.41 -8.25
N PHE A 91 11.84 -8.05 -8.33
CA PHE A 91 10.77 -8.89 -8.86
C PHE A 91 9.97 -8.19 -9.97
N SER A 92 10.46 -7.05 -10.46
CA SER A 92 9.82 -6.28 -11.52
C SER A 92 10.84 -5.37 -12.21
N ASP A 93 10.51 -4.87 -13.40
CA ASP A 93 11.33 -3.93 -14.18
C ASP A 93 11.35 -2.50 -13.59
N LYS A 94 11.10 -2.39 -12.28
CA LYS A 94 11.13 -1.12 -11.56
C LYS A 94 12.57 -0.65 -11.34
N GLU A 95 12.85 0.59 -11.72
CA GLU A 95 14.13 1.24 -11.43
C GLU A 95 14.24 1.73 -9.97
N SER A 96 15.45 2.10 -9.54
CA SER A 96 15.65 2.69 -8.20
C SER A 96 15.07 4.10 -8.09
N GLY A 97 14.25 4.33 -7.05
CA GLY A 97 13.68 5.64 -6.73
C GLY A 97 14.69 6.71 -6.32
N ALA A 98 15.95 6.33 -6.05
CA ALA A 98 17.02 7.27 -5.68
C ALA A 98 17.30 8.34 -6.76
N ARG A 99 16.86 8.10 -8.00
CA ARG A 99 16.99 9.04 -9.11
C ARG A 99 15.92 10.14 -9.14
N VAL A 100 14.77 9.93 -8.47
CA VAL A 100 13.60 10.83 -8.52
C VAL A 100 13.93 12.27 -8.09
N PRO A 101 14.67 12.52 -6.99
CA PRO A 101 15.00 13.90 -6.61
C PRO A 101 15.81 14.65 -7.67
N ARG A 102 16.75 13.96 -8.35
CA ARG A 102 17.55 14.56 -9.43
C ARG A 102 16.68 14.88 -10.66
N MET A 103 15.75 13.99 -11.01
CA MET A 103 14.79 14.25 -12.09
C MET A 103 13.92 15.47 -11.77
N TYR A 104 13.47 15.60 -10.53
CA TYR A 104 12.64 16.72 -10.09
C TYR A 104 13.37 18.06 -10.21
N LEU A 105 14.60 18.13 -9.70
CA LEU A 105 15.44 19.34 -9.80
C LEU A 105 15.78 19.71 -11.24
N ALA A 106 15.84 18.72 -12.14
CA ALA A 106 16.07 18.94 -13.56
C ALA A 106 14.78 19.23 -14.37
N GLY A 107 13.61 19.36 -13.71
CA GLY A 107 12.33 19.59 -14.40
C GLY A 107 11.86 18.40 -15.26
N ARG A 108 12.44 17.21 -15.05
CA ARG A 108 12.14 15.98 -15.79
C ARG A 108 10.86 15.32 -15.29
N TYR A 109 9.76 16.06 -15.31
CA TYR A 109 8.49 15.63 -14.74
C TYR A 109 7.86 14.45 -15.48
N SER A 110 7.98 14.40 -16.81
CA SER A 110 7.53 13.25 -17.61
C SER A 110 8.22 11.95 -17.18
N ASP A 111 9.52 12.00 -16.94
CA ASP A 111 10.27 10.82 -16.48
C ASP A 111 9.84 10.35 -15.08
N ILE A 112 9.46 11.28 -14.20
CA ILE A 112 8.89 10.95 -12.89
C ILE A 112 7.52 10.30 -13.04
N ILE A 113 6.67 10.84 -13.93
CA ILE A 113 5.36 10.27 -14.26
C ILE A 113 5.51 8.84 -14.77
N ASP A 114 6.43 8.61 -15.70
CA ASP A 114 6.70 7.30 -16.26
C ASP A 114 7.27 6.34 -15.22
N TYR A 115 8.17 6.82 -14.36
CA TYR A 115 8.71 6.05 -13.23
C TYR A 115 7.60 5.58 -12.27
N VAL A 116 6.74 6.50 -11.80
CA VAL A 116 5.64 6.17 -10.88
C VAL A 116 4.62 5.27 -11.55
N THR A 117 4.36 5.47 -12.85
CA THR A 117 3.43 4.62 -13.61
C THR A 117 3.94 3.19 -13.76
N ARG A 118 5.24 3.02 -14.05
CA ARG A 118 5.89 1.70 -14.11
C ARG A 118 5.87 1.01 -12.74
N GLU A 119 6.18 1.74 -11.67
CA GLU A 119 6.12 1.22 -10.30
C GLU A 119 4.69 0.77 -9.92
N ARG A 120 3.68 1.58 -10.25
CA ARG A 120 2.27 1.21 -10.03
C ARG A 120 1.90 -0.06 -10.79
N ASN A 121 2.24 -0.15 -12.06
CA ASN A 121 1.89 -1.30 -12.90
C ASN A 121 2.56 -2.59 -12.36
N ALA A 122 3.85 -2.53 -12.03
CA ALA A 122 4.58 -3.64 -11.41
C ALA A 122 3.91 -4.13 -10.11
N ALA A 123 3.48 -3.21 -9.25
CA ALA A 123 2.77 -3.58 -8.02
C ALA A 123 1.40 -4.22 -8.30
N VAL A 124 0.66 -3.72 -9.29
CA VAL A 124 -0.66 -4.27 -9.70
C VAL A 124 -0.51 -5.65 -10.32
N ASP A 125 0.47 -5.85 -11.19
CA ASP A 125 0.71 -7.14 -11.84
C ASP A 125 1.13 -8.19 -10.81
N LEU A 126 2.04 -7.83 -9.90
CA LEU A 126 2.41 -8.70 -8.79
C LEU A 126 1.20 -9.07 -7.92
N LEU A 127 0.32 -8.12 -7.62
CA LEU A 127 -0.88 -8.38 -6.83
C LEU A 127 -1.83 -9.34 -7.55
N ARG A 128 -2.00 -9.19 -8.88
CA ARG A 128 -2.85 -10.08 -9.68
C ARG A 128 -2.32 -11.50 -9.69
N GLU A 129 -1.02 -11.67 -9.91
CA GLU A 129 -0.36 -12.98 -9.87
C GLU A 129 -0.42 -13.60 -8.48
N GLY A 130 -0.05 -12.82 -7.45
CA GLY A 130 -0.09 -13.23 -6.06
C GLY A 130 -1.49 -13.66 -5.63
N ARG A 131 -2.54 -12.93 -6.03
CA ARG A 131 -3.94 -13.32 -5.76
C ARG A 131 -4.27 -14.71 -6.30
N ASN A 132 -3.83 -15.03 -7.51
CA ASN A 132 -4.13 -16.32 -8.13
C ASN A 132 -3.41 -17.46 -7.38
N VAL A 133 -2.11 -17.30 -7.11
CA VAL A 133 -1.29 -18.31 -6.41
C VAL A 133 -1.75 -18.50 -4.96
N LEU A 134 -1.90 -17.40 -4.22
CA LEU A 134 -2.31 -17.45 -2.81
C LEU A 134 -3.77 -17.88 -2.68
N GLY A 135 -4.63 -17.53 -3.65
CA GLY A 135 -6.02 -17.99 -3.70
C GLY A 135 -6.10 -19.51 -3.83
N ALA A 136 -5.38 -20.09 -4.79
CA ALA A 136 -5.32 -21.55 -4.97
C ALA A 136 -4.79 -22.27 -3.72
N MET A 137 -3.74 -21.74 -3.09
CA MET A 137 -3.23 -22.27 -1.82
C MET A 137 -4.28 -22.14 -0.69
N GLY A 138 -5.01 -21.02 -0.65
CA GLY A 138 -6.08 -20.78 0.30
C GLY A 138 -7.23 -21.77 0.16
N ASP A 139 -7.63 -22.09 -1.07
CA ASP A 139 -8.68 -23.06 -1.36
C ASP A 139 -8.28 -24.48 -0.93
N GLN A 140 -7.03 -24.87 -1.16
CA GLN A 140 -6.49 -26.16 -0.68
C GLN A 140 -6.45 -26.25 0.86
N ARG A 141 -6.31 -25.12 1.56
CA ARG A 141 -6.18 -25.06 3.02
C ARG A 141 -7.49 -24.73 3.73
N ARG A 142 -8.56 -24.41 2.98
CA ARG A 142 -9.85 -24.04 3.54
C ARG A 142 -10.40 -25.22 4.34
N ARG A 143 -10.43 -25.08 5.66
CA ARG A 143 -11.06 -26.08 6.53
C ARG A 143 -12.57 -25.98 6.35
N THR A 144 -13.21 -27.07 5.97
CA THR A 144 -14.67 -27.20 6.11
C THR A 144 -14.98 -27.35 7.60
N PRO A 145 -15.89 -26.55 8.18
CA PRO A 145 -16.33 -26.77 9.54
C PRO A 145 -16.89 -28.18 9.68
N SER A 146 -16.38 -28.97 10.62
CA SER A 146 -17.00 -30.24 10.99
C SER A 146 -18.38 -29.95 11.58
N LEU A 147 -19.42 -30.62 11.08
CA LEU A 147 -20.73 -30.61 11.73
C LEU A 147 -20.54 -31.09 13.18
N PRO A 148 -21.18 -30.43 14.18
CA PRO A 148 -21.11 -30.91 15.55
C PRO A 148 -21.58 -32.36 15.61
N GLU A 149 -20.77 -33.19 16.24
CA GLU A 149 -21.05 -34.61 16.48
C GLU A 149 -22.43 -34.70 17.15
N GLN A 150 -23.39 -35.35 16.48
CA GLN A 150 -24.71 -35.56 17.08
C GLN A 150 -24.49 -36.37 18.35
N ALA A 151 -24.84 -35.78 19.50
CA ALA A 151 -24.82 -36.48 20.76
C ALA A 151 -25.62 -37.79 20.61
N PRO A 152 -25.12 -38.92 21.14
CA PRO A 152 -25.88 -40.16 21.08
C PRO A 152 -27.24 -39.91 21.75
N GLY A 153 -28.30 -40.22 21.01
CA GLY A 153 -29.68 -40.10 21.49
C GLY A 153 -29.92 -40.92 22.76
N PRO A 154 -30.96 -40.57 23.53
CA PRO A 154 -31.21 -41.08 24.89
C PRO A 154 -31.35 -42.60 24.97
#